data_AF-J2UCC9-F1
#
_entry.id   AF-J2UCC9-F1
#
_cell.length_a   1.000
_cell.length_b   1.000
_cell.length_c   1.000
_cell.angle_alpha   90.00
_cell.angle_beta   90.00
_cell.angle_gamma   90.00
#
_symmetry.space_group_name_H-M   'P 1'
#
loop_
_entity.id
_entity.type
_entity.pdbx_description
1 polymer ?
#
loop_
_entity_poly.entity_id
_entity_poly.type
_entity_poly.pdbx_seq_one_letter_code
_entity_poly.pdbx_strand_id
1 'polypeptide(L)' 'MSNQNPVLQNLRHLNQKFDDIGNQLNDFNRRQADGEMPDPAQFVDLLQKQSVTRTAMTAQFNLLQKPLKTVLNESK' A
#
# COMPACT_ATOMS: atom_id res chain seq x y z
N MET A 1 1.62 -5.37 27.71
CA MET A 1 2.59 -5.94 26.76
C MET A 1 2.01 -5.82 25.36
N SER A 2 2.29 -4.74 24.63
CA SER A 2 1.79 -4.57 23.27
C SER A 2 2.51 -5.56 22.36
N ASN A 3 1.83 -6.64 22.00
CA ASN A 3 2.28 -7.61 21.01
C ASN A 3 2.31 -6.92 19.64
N GLN A 4 3.37 -6.14 19.38
CA GLN A 4 3.57 -5.44 18.12
C GLN A 4 4.04 -6.46 17.09
N ASN A 5 3.10 -7.15 16.46
CA ASN A 5 3.40 -7.99 15.31
C ASN A 5 3.99 -7.08 14.21
N PRO A 6 5.29 -7.22 13.87
CA PRO A 6 5.98 -6.30 12.97
C PRO A 6 5.36 -6.32 11.56
N VAL A 7 4.74 -7.42 11.16
CA VAL A 7 4.05 -7.53 9.88
C VAL A 7 2.76 -6.71 9.87
N LEU A 8 1.99 -6.72 10.97
CA LEU A 8 0.80 -5.88 11.10
C LEU A 8 1.16 -4.38 11.14
N GLN A 9 2.28 -4.03 11.77
CA GLN A 9 2.78 -2.65 11.78
C GLN A 9 3.21 -2.20 10.37
N ASN A 10 3.94 -3.05 9.65
CA ASN A 10 4.33 -2.79 8.26
C ASN A 10 3.11 -2.67 7.33
N LEU A 11 2.10 -3.52 7.50
CA LEU A 11 0.86 -3.43 6.73
C LEU A 11 0.12 -2.12 7.00
N ARG A 12 0.02 -1.66 8.24
CA ARG A 12 -0.58 -0.36 8.58
C ARG A 12 0.16 0.80 7.91
N HIS A 13 1.50 0.78 7.96
CA HIS A 13 2.32 1.81 7.32
C HIS A 13 2.13 1.81 5.79
N LEU A 14 2.11 0.63 5.16
CA LEU A 14 1.88 0.51 3.71
C LEU A 14 0.45 0.95 3.33
N ASN A 15 -0.54 0.66 4.17
CA ASN A 15 -1.91 1.09 3.93
C ASN A 15 -2.03 2.62 4.00
N GLN A 16 -1.45 3.24 5.03
CA GLN A 16 -1.43 4.70 5.14
C GLN A 16 -0.72 5.35 3.95
N LYS A 17 0.41 4.80 3.51
CA LYS A 17 1.11 5.26 2.31
C LYS A 17 0.26 5.11 1.05
N PHE A 18 -0.50 4.02 0.93
CA PHE A 18 -1.40 3.81 -0.20
C PHE A 18 -2.52 4.86 -0.24
N ASP A 19 -3.12 5.14 0.92
CA ASP A 19 -4.16 6.17 1.07
C ASP A 19 -3.61 7.57 0.74
N ASP A 20 -2.40 7.90 1.20
CA ASP A 20 -1.72 9.17 0.91
C ASP A 20 -1.47 9.36 -0.60
N ILE A 21 -1.06 8.30 -1.30
CA ILE A 21 -0.90 8.34 -2.76
C ILE A 21 -2.26 8.56 -3.45
N GLY A 22 -3.32 7.91 -2.95
CA GLY A 22 -4.69 8.14 -3.42
C GLY A 22 -5.12 9.61 -3.28
N ASN A 23 -4.82 10.23 -2.14
CA ASN A 23 -5.10 11.65 -1.92
C ASN A 23 -4.32 12.56 -2.89
N GLN A 24 -3.06 12.24 -3.17
CA GLN A 24 -2.25 13.00 -4.13
C GLN A 24 -2.75 12.86 -5.59
N LEU A 25 -3.24 11.68 -5.97
CA LEU A 25 -3.89 11.48 -7.28
C LEU A 25 -5.21 12.27 -7.38
N ASN A 26 -6.02 12.28 -6.33
CA ASN A 26 -7.24 13.07 -6.28
C ASN A 26 -6.95 14.57 -6.37
N ASP A 27 -5.91 15.04 -5.68
CA ASP A 27 -5.45 16.43 -5.75
C ASP A 27 -4.96 16.80 -7.15
N PHE A 28 -4.17 15.93 -7.80
CA PHE A 28 -3.76 16.12 -9.20
C PHE A 28 -4.96 16.30 -10.13
N ASN A 29 -5.97 15.41 -10.02
CA ASN A 29 -7.19 15.46 -10.82
C ASN A 29 -8.00 16.74 -10.54
N ARG A 30 -8.07 17.16 -9.27
CA ARG A 30 -8.74 18.39 -8.87
C ARG A 30 -8.06 19.61 -9.49
N ARG A 31 -6.74 19.71 -9.38
CA ARG A 31 -5.96 20.81 -9.99
C ARG A 31 -6.16 20.89 -11.50
N GLN A 32 -6.18 19.74 -12.20
CA GLN A 32 -6.54 19.71 -13.62
C GLN A 32 -7.96 20.21 -13.90
N ALA A 33 -8.95 19.78 -13.10
CA ALA A 33 -10.33 20.23 -13.24
C ALA A 33 -10.52 21.73 -12.95
N ASP A 34 -9.71 22.28 -12.04
CA ASP A 34 -9.66 23.71 -11.70
C ASP A 34 -8.92 24.54 -12.79
N GLY A 35 -8.41 23.90 -13.84
CA GLY A 35 -7.76 24.53 -14.99
C GLY A 35 -6.24 24.70 -14.84
N GLU A 36 -5.65 24.14 -13.79
CA GLU A 36 -4.19 24.07 -13.68
C GLU A 36 -3.61 23.03 -14.65
N MET A 37 -2.33 23.18 -14.97
CA MET A 37 -1.56 22.21 -15.76
C MET A 37 -0.49 21.54 -14.88
N PRO A 38 -0.87 20.68 -13.92
CA PRO A 38 0.10 19.93 -13.13
C PRO A 38 0.90 18.97 -14.01
N ASP A 39 2.17 18.76 -13.63
CA ASP A 39 3.13 17.98 -14.40
C ASP A 39 2.64 16.53 -14.65
N PRO A 40 2.43 16.09 -15.90
CA PRO A 40 2.03 14.72 -16.20
C PRO A 40 3.02 13.66 -15.68
N ALA A 41 4.30 13.98 -15.55
CA ALA A 41 5.28 13.06 -14.98
C ALA A 41 5.01 12.78 -13.50
N GLN A 42 4.45 13.76 -12.77
CA GLN A 42 4.01 13.58 -11.38
C GLN A 42 2.91 12.52 -11.30
N PHE A 43 1.94 12.53 -12.23
CA PHE A 43 0.87 11.53 -12.24
C PHE A 43 1.41 10.12 -12.49
N VAL A 44 2.33 9.96 -13.44
CA VAL A 44 2.96 8.66 -13.73
C VAL A 44 3.74 8.13 -12.52
N ASP A 45 4.50 9.01 -11.85
CA ASP A 45 5.22 8.65 -10.62
C ASP A 45 4.26 8.22 -9.49
N LEU A 46 3.13 8.93 -9.31
CA LEU A 46 2.10 8.55 -8.35
C LEU A 46 1.50 7.17 -8.66
N LEU A 47 1.19 6.87 -9.93
CA LEU A 47 0.70 5.56 -10.35
C LEU A 47 1.73 4.45 -10.07
N GLN A 48 3.01 4.72 -10.35
CA GLN A 48 4.08 3.76 -10.09
C GLN A 48 4.24 3.50 -8.59
N LYS A 49 4.20 4.55 -7.77
CA LYS A 49 4.21 4.44 -6.30
C LYS A 49 3.02 3.65 -5.77
N GLN A 50 1.81 3.87 -6.32
CA GLN A 50 0.61 3.13 -5.95
C GLN A 50 0.77 1.63 -6.25
N SER A 51 1.27 1.29 -7.45
CA SER A 51 1.50 -0.08 -7.90
C SER A 51 2.53 -0.83 -7.03
N VAL A 52 3.67 -0.21 -6.76
CA VAL A 52 4.72 -0.81 -5.90
C VAL A 52 4.22 -0.99 -4.47
N THR A 53 3.49 -0.01 -3.92
CA THR A 53 2.93 -0.09 -2.56
C THR A 53 1.93 -1.23 -2.45
N ARG A 54 1.04 -1.40 -3.44
CA ARG A 54 0.10 -2.53 -3.50
C ARG A 54 0.83 -3.87 -3.55
N THR A 55 1.85 -3.99 -4.40
CA THR A 55 2.68 -5.21 -4.49
C THR A 55 3.33 -5.55 -3.15
N ALA A 56 3.86 -4.54 -2.45
CA ALA A 56 4.44 -4.72 -1.12
C ALA A 56 3.39 -5.18 -0.09
N MET A 57 2.17 -4.62 -0.10
CA MET A 57 1.08 -5.07 0.78
C MET A 57 0.73 -6.53 0.54
N THR A 58 0.60 -6.95 -0.73
CA THR A 58 0.33 -8.35 -1.09
C THR A 58 1.46 -9.28 -0.63
N ALA A 59 2.72 -8.87 -0.77
CA ALA A 59 3.85 -9.64 -0.29
C ALA A 59 3.81 -9.82 1.24
N GLN A 60 3.54 -8.75 1.99
CA GLN A 60 3.40 -8.80 3.46
C GLN A 60 2.23 -9.69 3.90
N PHE A 61 1.10 -9.63 3.18
CA PHE A 61 -0.03 -10.51 3.44
C PHE A 61 0.32 -11.99 3.20
N ASN A 62 1.03 -12.30 2.10
CA ASN A 62 1.48 -13.66 1.82
C ASN A 62 2.46 -14.18 2.90
N LEU A 63 3.31 -13.31 3.46
CA LEU A 63 4.18 -13.66 4.58
C LEU A 63 3.41 -14.00 5.85
N LEU A 64 2.28 -13.33 6.12
CA LEU A 64 1.38 -13.71 7.23
C LEU A 64 0.69 -15.06 7.00
N GLN A 65 0.32 -15.36 5.75
CA GLN A 65 -0.38 -16.60 5.43
C GLN A 65 0.52 -17.84 5.50
N LYS A 66 1.81 -17.72 5.19
CA LYS A 66 2.75 -18.86 5.18
C LYS A 66 2.79 -19.60 6.53
N PRO A 67 3.04 -18.94 7.68
CA PRO A 67 3.02 -19.59 8.99
C PRO A 67 1.67 -20.26 9.32
N LEU A 68 0.55 -19.60 8.99
CA LEU A 68 -0.79 -20.14 9.26
C LEU A 68 -1.01 -21.47 8.54
N LYS A 69 -0.58 -21.56 7.28
CA LYS A 69 -0.68 -22.80 6.49
C LYS A 69 0.23 -23.90 7.01
N THR A 70 1.45 -23.57 7.46
CA THR A 70 2.38 -24.55 8.03
C THR A 70 1.86 -25.15 9.33
N VAL A 71 1.39 -24.32 10.28
CA VAL A 71 0.84 -24.79 11.56
C VAL A 71 -0.40 -25.67 11.36
N LEU A 72 -1.28 -25.33 10.40
CA LEU A 72 -2.45 -26.14 10.07
C LEU A 72 -2.10 -27.52 9.46
N ASN A 73 -0.99 -27.63 8.73
CA ASN A 73 -0.55 -28.90 8.14
C ASN A 73 0.20 -29.80 9.13
N GLU A 74 0.92 -29.23 10.10
CA GLU A 74 1.61 -30.00 11.17
C GLU A 74 0.66 -30.50 12.26
N SER A 75 -0.56 -29.96 12.32
CA SER A 75 -1.60 -30.37 13.28
C SER A 75 -2.49 -31.52 12.79
N LYS A 76 -2.11 -32.21 11.70
CA LYS A 76 -2.83 -33.36 11.12
C LYS A 76 -2.00 -34.63 11.15
#